data_AF-A0A397SHJ2-F1
#
_entry.id   AF-A0A397SHJ2-F1
#
_cell.length_a   1.000
_cell.length_b   1.000
_cell.length_c   1.000
_cell.angle_alpha   90.00
_cell.angle_beta   90.00
_cell.angle_gamma   90.00
#
_symmetry.space_group_name_H-M   'P 1'
#
loop_
_entity.id
_entity.type
_entity.pdbx_description
1 polymer ?
#
loop_
_entity_poly.entity_id
_entity_poly.type
_entity_poly.pdbx_seq_one_letter_code
_entity_poly.pdbx_strand_id
1 'polypeptide(L)'
;CESNFKAADQARANKKSKYLDDTGIFGSTCRHGIPLKFINLKGIGERFSLAEFLLLDLQNLFNEESSSFIILYDIACSLHAHVKKNTSGLFSYNSRFNWCVSIFHAYAHSMKCQLKYHPRICNSIGLTDGESLERLWSYLGRFAPTTKYMRPSHRLDILEKAIQYKSKKMINDLGNLN
;
A
#
# COMPACT_ATOMS: atom_id res chain seq x y z
N CYS A 1 10.83 -9.16 -13.55
CA CYS A 1 10.21 -7.90 -14.01
C CYS A 1 11.34 -6.88 -14.04
N GLU A 2 11.70 -6.36 -15.20
CA GLU A 2 12.58 -5.19 -15.28
C GLU A 2 11.69 -3.95 -15.15
N SER A 3 11.96 -3.11 -14.15
CA SER A 3 11.20 -1.89 -13.88
C SER A 3 11.91 -0.71 -14.53
N ASN A 4 11.26 -0.07 -15.51
CA ASN A 4 11.81 1.11 -16.19
C ASN A 4 11.64 2.42 -15.39
N PHE A 5 10.89 2.39 -14.28
CA PHE A 5 10.84 3.47 -13.30
C PHE A 5 11.66 3.11 -12.07
N LYS A 6 12.56 4.02 -11.67
CA LYS A 6 13.14 3.99 -10.33
C LYS A 6 12.09 4.51 -9.36
N ALA A 7 11.63 3.68 -8.43
CA ALA A 7 11.07 4.18 -7.17
C ALA A 7 12.08 5.14 -6.51
N ALA A 8 11.61 6.00 -5.60
CA ALA A 8 12.43 7.00 -4.89
C ALA A 8 13.84 6.46 -4.60
N ASP A 9 14.85 7.19 -5.07
CA ASP A 9 16.27 6.80 -5.19
C ASP A 9 16.67 5.67 -4.22
N GLN A 10 16.57 4.41 -4.68
CA GLN A 10 16.78 3.24 -3.82
C GLN A 10 18.17 3.27 -3.14
N ALA A 11 19.14 3.97 -3.73
CA ALA A 11 20.46 4.20 -3.14
C ALA A 11 20.40 5.07 -1.87
N ARG A 12 19.47 6.02 -1.77
CA ARG A 12 19.21 6.82 -0.56
C ARG A 12 18.30 6.08 0.43
N ALA A 13 17.32 5.32 -0.04
CA ALA A 13 16.47 4.48 0.83
C ALA A 13 17.27 3.36 1.53
N ASN A 14 18.29 2.81 0.85
CA ASN A 14 19.20 1.80 1.39
C ASN A 14 20.30 2.36 2.31
N LYS A 15 20.50 3.68 2.34
CA LYS A 15 21.33 4.31 3.38
C LYS A 15 20.53 4.32 4.68
N LYS A 16 20.70 3.26 5.49
CA LYS A 16 20.28 3.29 6.90
C LYS A 16 20.88 4.53 7.54
N SER A 17 20.04 5.53 7.81
CA SER A 17 20.44 6.62 8.69
C SER A 17 20.70 6.00 10.05
N LYS A 18 21.93 6.11 10.56
CA LYS A 18 22.24 5.72 11.95
C LYS A 18 21.46 6.56 12.98
N TYR A 19 20.78 7.61 12.54
CA TYR A 19 20.17 8.64 13.37
C TYR A 19 18.63 8.67 13.32
N LEU A 20 17.99 7.76 12.56
CA LEU A 20 16.52 7.72 12.44
C LEU A 20 15.99 6.36 12.86
N ASP A 21 15.06 6.36 13.81
CA ASP A 21 14.36 5.16 14.25
C ASP A 21 13.35 4.67 13.20
N ASP A 22 12.54 5.60 12.67
CA ASP A 22 11.54 5.35 11.63
C ASP A 22 12.00 5.97 10.30
N THR A 23 12.05 5.17 9.24
CA THR A 23 12.44 5.64 7.89
C THR A 23 11.25 5.99 6.99
N GLY A 24 10.04 5.64 7.42
CA GLY A 24 8.82 5.88 6.65
C GLY A 24 7.59 5.24 7.28
N ILE A 25 6.52 5.20 6.49
CA ILE A 25 5.26 4.52 6.81
C ILE A 25 4.86 3.65 5.62
N PHE A 26 4.33 2.48 5.92
CA PHE A 26 3.73 1.56 4.96
C PHE A 26 2.25 1.42 5.31
N GLY A 27 1.34 1.36 4.35
CA GLY A 27 -0.07 1.33 4.69
C GLY A 27 -0.99 0.92 3.55
N SER A 28 -2.28 0.93 3.86
CA SER A 28 -3.36 0.58 2.93
C SER A 28 -4.50 1.59 2.99
N THR A 29 -5.21 1.70 1.87
CA THR A 29 -6.46 2.45 1.74
C THR A 29 -7.51 1.56 1.07
N CYS A 30 -8.79 1.84 1.28
CA CYS A 30 -9.85 1.22 0.47
C CYS A 30 -9.88 1.83 -0.96
N ARG A 31 -10.75 1.30 -1.82
CA ARG A 31 -11.00 1.84 -3.18
C ARG A 31 -11.30 3.34 -3.19
N HIS A 32 -12.00 3.84 -2.17
CA HIS A 32 -12.37 5.27 -2.06
C HIS A 32 -11.19 6.14 -1.60
N GLY A 33 -10.02 5.53 -1.35
CA GLY A 33 -8.83 6.17 -0.82
C GLY A 33 -8.85 6.43 0.68
N ILE A 34 -9.89 5.97 1.39
CA ILE A 34 -9.97 6.13 2.85
C ILE A 34 -8.85 5.30 3.50
N PRO A 35 -8.01 5.92 4.35
CA PRO A 35 -6.95 5.24 5.11
C PRO A 35 -7.50 4.08 5.95
N LEU A 36 -6.85 2.91 5.89
CA LEU A 36 -7.25 1.71 6.65
C LEU A 36 -6.27 1.39 7.78
N LYS A 37 -5.05 0.97 7.44
CA LYS A 37 -4.02 0.56 8.43
C LYS A 37 -2.63 0.96 7.98
N PHE A 38 -1.80 1.34 8.94
CA PHE A 38 -0.43 1.82 8.71
C PHE A 38 0.55 1.16 9.67
N ILE A 39 1.80 1.03 9.21
CA ILE A 39 2.91 0.40 9.91
C ILE A 39 4.11 1.33 9.78
N ASN A 40 4.80 1.60 10.88
CA ASN A 40 6.07 2.31 10.83
C ASN A 40 7.19 1.42 10.28
N LEU A 41 7.99 1.98 9.38
CA LEU A 41 9.20 1.33 8.87
C LEU A 41 10.34 1.54 9.87
N LYS A 42 10.34 0.77 10.96
CA LYS A 42 11.33 0.90 12.03
C LYS A 42 12.53 -0.02 11.81
N GLY A 43 13.66 0.53 11.38
CA GLY A 43 14.90 -0.22 11.12
C GLY A 43 14.85 -1.25 9.97
N ILE A 44 13.71 -1.35 9.28
CA ILE A 44 13.46 -2.20 8.11
C ILE A 44 13.01 -1.33 6.94
N GLY A 45 13.40 -1.71 5.73
CA GLY A 45 12.81 -1.16 4.51
C GLY A 45 11.49 -1.83 4.17
N GLU A 46 10.92 -1.46 3.03
CA GLU A 46 9.75 -2.14 2.47
C GLU A 46 10.08 -3.61 2.17
N ARG A 47 9.17 -4.51 2.59
CA ARG A 47 9.30 -5.96 2.46
C ARG A 47 7.92 -6.56 2.17
N PHE A 48 7.88 -7.69 1.47
CA PHE A 48 6.62 -8.41 1.24
C PHE A 48 5.90 -8.80 2.53
N SER A 49 6.64 -9.07 3.61
CA SER A 49 6.05 -9.37 4.92
C SER A 49 5.14 -8.27 5.47
N LEU A 50 5.40 -7.00 5.13
CA LEU A 50 4.53 -5.88 5.54
C LEU A 50 3.22 -5.88 4.78
N ALA A 51 3.27 -6.11 3.47
CA ALA A 51 2.08 -6.28 2.64
C ALA A 51 1.28 -7.52 3.07
N GLU A 52 1.95 -8.65 3.29
CA GLU A 52 1.30 -9.86 3.80
C GLU A 52 0.61 -9.63 5.14
N PHE A 53 1.25 -8.91 6.07
CA PHE A 53 0.64 -8.59 7.35
C PHE A 53 -0.66 -7.78 7.18
N LEU A 54 -0.68 -6.75 6.34
CA LEU A 54 -1.89 -5.96 6.07
C LEU A 54 -2.99 -6.80 5.41
N LEU A 55 -2.63 -7.69 4.48
CA LEU A 55 -3.58 -8.55 3.79
C LEU A 55 -4.11 -9.69 4.69
N LEU A 56 -3.29 -10.23 5.59
CA LEU A 56 -3.72 -11.19 6.60
C LEU A 56 -4.69 -10.55 7.60
N ASP A 57 -4.41 -9.31 8.01
CA ASP A 57 -5.32 -8.54 8.84
C ASP A 57 -6.68 -8.34 8.15
N LEU A 58 -6.67 -7.95 6.87
CA LEU A 58 -7.87 -7.81 6.05
C LEU A 58 -8.64 -9.14 5.92
N GLN A 59 -7.93 -10.23 5.65
CA GLN A 59 -8.47 -11.59 5.60
C GLN A 59 -9.15 -11.99 6.91
N ASN A 60 -8.52 -11.70 8.05
CA ASN A 60 -9.06 -12.05 9.36
C ASN A 60 -10.29 -11.21 9.72
N LEU A 61 -10.33 -9.94 9.31
CA LEU A 61 -11.48 -9.06 9.51
C LEU A 61 -12.71 -9.49 8.71
N PHE A 62 -12.49 -10.08 7.53
CA PHE A 62 -13.54 -10.54 6.62
C PHE A 62 -13.37 -12.03 6.35
N ASN A 63 -13.58 -12.87 7.37
CA ASN A 63 -13.22 -14.29 7.31
C ASN A 63 -14.14 -15.16 6.43
N GLU A 64 -15.28 -14.64 5.96
CA GLU A 64 -16.21 -15.36 5.08
C GLU A 64 -15.53 -15.83 3.78
N GLU A 65 -15.71 -17.09 3.40
CA GLU A 65 -15.09 -17.67 2.19
C GLU A 65 -15.54 -16.98 0.89
N SER A 66 -16.74 -16.40 0.89
CA SER A 66 -17.32 -15.63 -0.22
C SER A 66 -16.60 -14.29 -0.45
N SER A 67 -15.89 -13.77 0.55
CA SER A 67 -15.26 -12.46 0.48
C SER A 67 -13.96 -12.52 -0.32
N SER A 68 -13.88 -11.75 -1.40
CA SER A 68 -12.68 -11.61 -2.23
C SER A 68 -12.21 -10.17 -2.31
N PHE A 69 -10.90 -9.98 -2.53
CA PHE A 69 -10.24 -8.70 -2.56
C PHE A 69 -9.48 -8.51 -3.86
N ILE A 70 -9.48 -7.28 -4.36
CA ILE A 70 -8.61 -6.88 -5.47
C ILE A 70 -7.57 -5.92 -4.92
N ILE A 71 -6.31 -6.32 -5.01
CA ILE A 71 -5.17 -5.59 -4.47
C ILE A 71 -4.53 -4.80 -5.60
N LEU A 72 -4.58 -3.47 -5.51
CA LEU A 72 -3.77 -2.57 -6.32
C LEU A 72 -2.50 -2.23 -5.55
N TYR A 73 -1.35 -2.60 -6.10
CA TYR A 73 -0.06 -2.34 -5.51
C TYR A 73 1.03 -2.26 -6.59
N ASP A 74 1.97 -1.33 -6.45
CA ASP A 74 2.97 -1.03 -7.47
C ASP A 74 3.75 -2.28 -7.89
N ILE A 75 4.10 -3.13 -6.92
CA ILE A 75 4.80 -4.40 -7.16
C ILE A 75 3.89 -5.62 -7.02
N ALA A 76 2.59 -5.48 -7.28
CA ALA A 76 1.61 -6.56 -7.19
C ALA A 76 2.01 -7.81 -7.97
N CYS A 77 2.64 -7.67 -9.15
CA CYS A 77 3.09 -8.82 -9.92
C CYS A 77 4.12 -9.68 -9.16
N SER A 78 5.01 -9.03 -8.41
CA SER A 78 6.07 -9.67 -7.63
C SER A 78 5.50 -10.23 -6.32
N LEU A 79 4.59 -9.48 -5.67
CA LEU A 79 3.90 -9.94 -4.47
C LEU A 79 3.01 -11.16 -4.75
N HIS A 80 2.27 -11.17 -5.86
CA HIS A 80 1.50 -12.34 -6.29
C HIS A 80 2.38 -13.58 -6.51
N ALA A 81 3.55 -13.41 -7.12
CA ALA A 81 4.50 -14.51 -7.29
C ALA A 81 5.05 -15.03 -5.95
N HIS A 82 5.20 -14.15 -4.95
CA HIS A 82 5.56 -14.51 -3.58
C HIS A 82 4.43 -15.26 -2.87
N VAL A 83 3.19 -14.76 -2.94
CA VAL A 83 2.01 -15.37 -2.27
C VAL A 83 1.69 -16.78 -2.80
N LYS A 84 2.06 -17.08 -4.04
CA LYS A 84 1.95 -18.43 -4.61
C LYS A 84 2.89 -19.47 -4.01
N LYS A 85 3.87 -19.07 -3.22
CA LYS A 85 4.80 -19.99 -2.55
C LYS A 85 4.17 -20.45 -1.23
N ASN A 86 4.32 -21.74 -0.91
CA ASN A 86 3.84 -22.32 0.36
C ASN A 86 4.47 -21.68 1.62
N THR A 87 5.57 -20.94 1.47
CA THR A 87 6.19 -20.16 2.55
C THR A 87 5.44 -18.87 2.90
N SER A 88 4.52 -18.42 2.04
CA SER A 88 3.71 -17.22 2.28
C SER A 88 2.61 -17.50 3.29
N GLY A 89 2.39 -16.56 4.22
CA GLY A 89 1.27 -16.66 5.17
C GLY A 89 -0.10 -16.57 4.48
N LEU A 90 -0.15 -16.02 3.27
CA LEU A 90 -1.37 -15.90 2.46
C LEU A 90 -1.60 -17.08 1.53
N PHE A 91 -0.73 -18.10 1.53
CA PHE A 91 -0.81 -19.21 0.58
C PHE A 91 -2.20 -19.89 0.58
N SER A 92 -2.73 -20.17 1.76
CA SER A 92 -4.07 -20.79 1.94
C SER A 92 -5.23 -19.90 1.49
N TYR A 93 -5.00 -18.60 1.31
CA TYR A 93 -6.01 -17.60 0.95
C TYR A 93 -5.80 -17.06 -0.47
N ASN A 94 -4.90 -17.65 -1.26
CA ASN A 94 -4.51 -17.12 -2.56
C ASN A 94 -5.70 -16.94 -3.53
N SER A 95 -6.72 -17.80 -3.46
CA SER A 95 -7.95 -17.69 -4.25
C SER A 95 -8.80 -16.45 -3.91
N ARG A 96 -8.60 -15.86 -2.73
CA ARG A 96 -9.35 -14.69 -2.25
C ARG A 96 -8.73 -13.38 -2.72
N PHE A 97 -7.52 -13.38 -3.25
CA PHE A 97 -6.81 -12.19 -3.68
C PHE A 97 -6.59 -12.16 -5.19
N ASN A 98 -7.16 -11.14 -5.82
CA ASN A 98 -6.84 -10.74 -7.18
C ASN A 98 -5.83 -9.59 -7.16
N TRP A 99 -5.00 -9.49 -8.19
CA TRP A 99 -3.82 -8.64 -8.18
C TRP A 99 -3.80 -7.73 -9.39
N CYS A 100 -3.59 -6.43 -9.16
CA CYS A 100 -3.42 -5.42 -10.20
C CYS A 100 -2.30 -4.46 -9.80
N VAL A 101 -1.59 -3.92 -10.78
CA VAL A 101 -0.57 -2.89 -10.55
C VAL A 101 -1.26 -1.52 -10.67
N SER A 102 -0.95 -0.57 -9.79
CA SER A 102 -1.48 0.80 -9.87
C SER A 102 -1.22 1.41 -11.26
N ILE A 103 -2.15 2.21 -11.79
CA ILE A 103 -2.17 2.56 -13.22
C ILE A 103 -0.91 3.30 -13.69
N PHE A 104 -0.35 4.17 -12.86
CA PHE A 104 0.86 4.91 -13.20
C PHE A 104 2.05 3.96 -13.28
N HIS A 105 2.12 3.04 -12.33
CA HIS A 105 3.18 2.05 -12.22
C HIS A 105 3.08 0.94 -13.27
N ALA A 106 1.89 0.65 -13.80
CA ALA A 106 1.69 -0.46 -14.72
C ALA A 106 2.58 -0.34 -15.98
N TYR A 107 2.73 0.87 -16.53
CA TYR A 107 3.59 1.12 -17.69
C TYR A 107 5.09 0.93 -17.42
N ALA A 108 5.51 1.00 -16.16
CA ALA A 108 6.89 0.76 -15.77
C ALA A 108 7.26 -0.73 -15.79
N HIS A 109 6.27 -1.63 -15.85
CA HIS A 109 6.48 -3.06 -15.84
C HIS A 109 6.62 -3.63 -17.25
N SER A 110 7.18 -4.83 -17.38
CA SER A 110 7.31 -5.51 -18.67
C SER A 110 5.96 -5.71 -19.36
N MET A 111 5.96 -5.81 -20.70
CA MET A 111 4.75 -6.03 -21.50
C MET A 111 3.91 -7.22 -20.99
N LYS A 112 4.57 -8.32 -20.60
CA LYS A 112 3.91 -9.49 -20.00
C LYS A 112 3.18 -9.17 -18.68
N CYS A 113 3.75 -8.29 -17.86
CA CYS A 113 3.09 -7.83 -16.63
C CYS A 113 1.94 -6.90 -16.95
N GLN A 114 2.09 -5.99 -17.92
CA GLN A 114 1.01 -5.09 -18.36
C GLN A 114 -0.19 -5.90 -18.84
N LEU A 115 0.01 -6.87 -19.73
CA LEU A 115 -1.08 -7.72 -20.26
C LEU A 115 -1.82 -8.54 -19.20
N LYS A 116 -1.25 -8.70 -17.99
CA LYS A 116 -1.83 -9.52 -16.93
C LYS A 116 -2.36 -8.72 -15.73
N TYR A 117 -1.66 -7.65 -15.34
CA TYR A 117 -1.89 -6.93 -14.10
C TYR A 117 -2.28 -5.46 -14.32
N HIS A 118 -2.33 -4.98 -15.57
CA HIS A 118 -2.74 -3.60 -15.83
C HIS A 118 -4.21 -3.40 -15.40
N PRO A 119 -4.54 -2.30 -14.70
CA PRO A 119 -5.89 -2.06 -14.17
C PRO A 119 -6.99 -2.22 -15.22
N ARG A 120 -6.79 -1.68 -16.43
CA ARG A 120 -7.74 -1.79 -17.55
C ARG A 120 -8.02 -3.22 -18.05
N ILE A 121 -7.23 -4.20 -17.64
CA ILE A 121 -7.43 -5.63 -17.97
C ILE A 121 -8.04 -6.39 -16.78
N CYS A 122 -7.85 -5.89 -15.56
CA CYS A 122 -8.43 -6.47 -14.36
C CYS A 122 -9.95 -6.28 -14.33
N ASN A 123 -10.69 -7.37 -14.16
CA ASN A 123 -12.14 -7.31 -13.98
C ASN A 123 -12.51 -6.73 -12.60
N SER A 124 -13.71 -6.17 -12.51
CA SER A 124 -14.33 -5.72 -11.25
C SER A 124 -13.64 -4.56 -10.51
N ILE A 125 -12.64 -3.91 -11.11
CA ILE A 125 -12.00 -2.71 -10.53
C ILE A 125 -12.57 -1.38 -11.02
N GLY A 126 -13.48 -1.39 -12.00
CA GLY A 126 -14.07 -0.16 -12.55
C GLY A 126 -13.01 0.82 -13.04
N LEU A 127 -13.15 2.10 -12.67
CA LEU A 127 -12.19 3.17 -13.00
C LEU A 127 -11.20 3.47 -11.85
N THR A 128 -11.01 2.54 -10.92
CA THR A 128 -10.06 2.71 -9.81
C THR A 128 -8.62 2.69 -10.34
N ASP A 129 -7.84 3.72 -10.00
CA ASP A 129 -6.47 3.89 -10.48
C ASP A 129 -5.40 3.23 -9.60
N GLY A 130 -5.68 3.02 -8.31
CA GLY A 130 -4.72 2.48 -7.34
C GLY A 130 -3.77 3.52 -6.74
N GLU A 131 -3.92 4.80 -7.08
CA GLU A 131 -2.97 5.88 -6.73
C GLU A 131 -3.39 6.63 -5.44
N SER A 132 -4.28 6.03 -4.63
CA SER A 132 -4.82 6.69 -3.43
C SER A 132 -3.76 6.89 -2.34
N LEU A 133 -2.86 5.92 -2.16
CA LEU A 133 -1.77 6.04 -1.22
C LEU A 133 -0.77 7.12 -1.65
N GLU A 134 -0.42 7.23 -2.94
CA GLU A 134 0.45 8.29 -3.44
C GLU A 134 -0.10 9.70 -3.14
N ARG A 135 -1.42 9.88 -3.26
CA ARG A 135 -2.09 11.13 -2.87
C ARG A 135 -2.03 11.37 -1.36
N LEU A 136 -2.18 10.33 -0.55
CA LEU A 136 -2.03 10.41 0.89
C LEU A 136 -0.57 10.73 1.29
N TRP A 137 0.42 10.13 0.63
CA TRP A 137 1.84 10.39 0.82
C TRP A 137 2.19 11.84 0.47
N SER A 138 1.68 12.36 -0.64
CA SER A 138 1.81 13.78 -1.00
C SER A 138 1.27 14.70 0.10
N TYR A 139 0.10 14.36 0.66
CA TYR A 139 -0.46 15.10 1.79
C TYR A 139 0.43 14.99 3.04
N LEU A 140 0.86 13.78 3.41
CA LEU A 140 1.65 13.53 4.62
C LEU A 140 3.10 14.04 4.53
N GLY A 141 3.62 14.22 3.32
CA GLY A 141 5.00 14.69 3.08
C GLY A 141 5.30 16.03 3.76
N ARG A 142 4.29 16.89 3.95
CA ARG A 142 4.43 18.16 4.70
C ARG A 142 4.83 17.97 6.17
N PHE A 143 4.50 16.82 6.77
CA PHE A 143 4.84 16.51 8.16
C PHE A 143 6.20 15.82 8.28
N ALA A 144 6.79 15.34 7.17
CA ALA A 144 8.05 14.58 7.21
C ALA A 144 9.21 15.38 7.85
N PRO A 145 9.45 16.67 7.56
CA PRO A 145 10.54 17.41 8.18
C PRO A 145 10.44 17.50 9.70
N THR A 146 9.23 17.69 10.22
CA THR A 146 8.99 17.83 11.66
C THR A 146 8.98 16.48 12.35
N THR A 147 8.29 15.49 11.79
CA THR A 147 8.14 14.16 12.41
C THR A 147 9.43 13.35 12.42
N LYS A 148 10.37 13.65 11.52
CA LYS A 148 11.67 12.98 11.43
C LYS A 148 12.50 13.05 12.70
N TYR A 149 12.41 14.13 13.46
CA TYR A 149 13.21 14.36 14.68
C TYR A 149 12.40 14.23 15.98
N MET A 150 11.13 13.82 15.88
CA MET A 150 10.25 13.63 17.02
C MET A 150 10.50 12.29 17.72
N ARG A 151 10.17 12.23 19.01
CA ARG A 151 10.04 10.95 19.72
C ARG A 151 8.98 10.07 19.03
N PRO A 152 9.14 8.74 19.02
CA PRO A 152 8.21 7.84 18.32
C PRO A 152 6.73 8.04 18.69
N SER A 153 6.42 8.30 19.98
CA SER A 153 5.04 8.55 20.44
C SER A 153 4.46 9.82 19.81
N HIS A 154 5.16 10.95 19.91
CA HIS A 154 4.69 12.22 19.35
C HIS A 154 4.58 12.16 17.82
N ARG A 155 5.49 11.44 17.16
CA ARG A 155 5.40 11.18 15.72
C ARG A 155 4.11 10.44 15.38
N LEU A 156 3.76 9.39 16.13
CA LEU A 156 2.51 8.66 15.95
C LEU A 156 1.30 9.58 16.13
N ASP A 157 1.24 10.37 17.22
CA ASP A 157 0.12 11.27 17.49
C ASP A 157 -0.13 12.27 16.35
N ILE A 158 0.94 12.85 15.80
CA ILE A 158 0.84 13.83 14.70
C ILE A 158 0.38 13.17 13.41
N LEU A 159 0.96 12.03 13.05
CA LEU A 159 0.60 11.32 11.82
C LEU A 159 -0.82 10.75 11.91
N GLU A 160 -1.20 10.21 13.07
CA GLU A 160 -2.55 9.73 13.32
C GLU A 160 -3.57 10.86 13.16
N LYS A 161 -3.36 12.01 13.80
CA LYS A 161 -4.24 13.18 13.64
C LYS A 161 -4.36 13.63 12.19
N ALA A 162 -3.25 13.66 11.45
CA ALA A 162 -3.26 14.03 10.04
C ALA A 162 -4.06 13.03 9.19
N ILE A 163 -3.88 11.73 9.42
CA ILE A 163 -4.59 10.64 8.73
C ILE A 163 -6.09 10.67 9.08
N GLN A 164 -6.44 10.82 10.35
CA GLN A 164 -7.84 10.92 10.81
C GLN A 164 -8.55 12.12 10.20
N TYR A 165 -7.89 13.29 10.14
CA TYR A 165 -8.44 14.47 9.48
C TYR A 165 -8.74 14.19 8.00
N LYS A 166 -7.79 13.56 7.29
CA LYS A 166 -7.96 13.22 5.88
C LYS A 166 -9.08 12.20 5.68
N SER A 167 -9.13 11.17 6.53
CA SER A 167 -10.17 10.14 6.53
C SER A 167 -11.57 10.73 6.71
N LYS A 168 -11.77 11.58 7.73
CA LYS A 168 -13.04 12.28 7.97
C LYS A 168 -13.49 13.10 6.77
N LYS A 169 -12.57 13.86 6.17
CA LYS A 169 -12.88 14.64 4.96
C LYS A 169 -13.33 13.74 3.81
N MET A 170 -12.59 12.65 3.55
CA MET A 170 -12.92 11.73 2.47
C MET A 170 -14.25 11.00 2.69
N ILE A 171 -14.57 10.64 3.93
CA ILE A 171 -15.87 10.04 4.29
C ILE A 171 -17.01 11.04 4.06
N ASN A 172 -16.85 12.29 4.48
CA ASN A 172 -17.86 13.32 4.25
C ASN A 172 -18.07 13.61 2.75
N ASP A 173 -17.01 13.45 1.95
CA ASP A 173 -17.03 13.65 0.50
C ASP A 173 -17.63 12.44 -0.28
N LEU A 174 -17.93 11.31 0.37
CA LEU A 174 -18.55 10.14 -0.30
C LEU A 174 -19.99 10.41 -0.78
N GLY A 175 -20.57 11.54 -0.37
CA GLY A 175 -21.99 11.84 -0.57
C GLY A 175 -22.88 11.01 0.35
N ASN A 176 -24.14 11.43 0.51
CA ASN A 176 -25.13 10.61 1.20
C ASN A 176 -25.41 9.38 0.32
N LEU A 177 -24.99 8.21 0.79
CA LEU A 177 -25.50 6.93 0.30
C LEU A 177 -26.93 6.81 0.86
N ASN A 178 -27.88 7.41 0.15
CA ASN A 178 -29.31 7.21 0.39
C ASN A 178 -29.72 5.79 0.03
#